data_AF-A0A7H8SZ63-F1
#
_entry.id   AF-A0A7H8SZ63-F1
#
_cell.length_a   1.000
_cell.length_b   1.000
_cell.length_c   1.000
_cell.angle_alpha   90.00
_cell.angle_beta   90.00
_cell.angle_gamma   90.00
#
_symmetry.space_group_name_H-M   'P 1'
#
loop_
_entity.id
_entity.type
_entity.pdbx_description
1 polymer ?
#
loop_
_entity_poly.entity_id
_entity_poly.type
_entity_poly.pdbx_seq_one_letter_code
_entity_poly.pdbx_strand_id
1 'polypeptide(L)'
;MTKTQQAQKILVTGATGTVGRQVVTELLARGHAVRALTRDPAKAGFPAGVEVVRGDLTDPDSLVPALEGVTGVHLITFGGAYFAPLETGPRILELARAAGVRRVTVLHGGEATPLEQAVRAADGLDWTVLMPVEFMGNALEWADGIVTAGEVREPFVSRLSAMVHEGDIGAVAAVALTEEGHGRQEYVITGPELLTVGDKVATIAAARGRDIALVELTEEEAVAQWRAAGHPEDVIGFLLEAYGNTPEVGRTVADTVEKVTGRPARTFGQWAAEHADTFRAG
;
A
#
# COMPACT_ATOMS: atom_id res chain seq x y z
N MET A 1 29.24 14.31 10.56
CA MET A 1 29.58 12.98 11.10
C MET A 1 28.33 12.13 11.01
N THR A 2 28.14 11.40 9.92
CA THR A 2 27.01 10.48 9.73
C THR A 2 27.22 9.29 10.67
N LYS A 3 26.33 9.11 11.66
CA LYS A 3 26.24 7.85 12.39
C LYS A 3 25.99 6.76 11.34
N THR A 4 26.90 5.82 11.19
CA THR A 4 26.62 4.58 10.46
C THR A 4 25.44 3.92 11.19
N GLN A 5 24.23 3.98 10.62
CA GLN A 5 23.10 3.20 11.14
C GLN A 5 23.51 1.72 11.07
N GLN A 6 23.41 1.01 12.19
CA GLN A 6 23.63 -0.43 12.19
C GLN A 6 22.56 -1.09 11.31
N ALA A 7 22.96 -2.06 10.50
CA ALA A 7 22.04 -2.83 9.68
C ALA A 7 21.01 -3.52 10.60
N GLN A 8 19.73 -3.17 10.42
CA GLN A 8 18.62 -3.76 11.14
C GLN A 8 18.07 -4.99 10.40
N LYS A 9 17.49 -5.94 11.13
CA LYS A 9 16.64 -6.99 10.56
C LYS A 9 15.18 -6.62 10.77
N ILE A 10 14.40 -6.60 9.69
CA ILE A 10 13.00 -6.16 9.67
C ILE A 10 12.12 -7.27 9.12
N LEU A 11 11.02 -7.56 9.81
CA LEU A 11 9.98 -8.48 9.35
C LEU A 11 8.93 -7.71 8.56
N VAL A 12 8.68 -8.11 7.31
CA VAL A 12 7.61 -7.56 6.48
C VAL A 12 6.49 -8.59 6.35
N THR A 13 5.30 -8.25 6.84
CA THR A 13 4.08 -9.02 6.60
C THR A 13 3.36 -8.50 5.37
N GLY A 14 2.48 -9.31 4.78
CA GLY A 14 1.89 -8.96 3.48
C GLY A 14 2.95 -8.75 2.39
N ALA A 15 4.14 -9.35 2.54
CA ALA A 15 5.33 -8.99 1.78
C ALA A 15 5.16 -9.16 0.27
N THR A 16 4.33 -10.11 -0.16
CA THR A 16 4.08 -10.38 -1.58
C THR A 16 3.04 -9.47 -2.21
N GLY A 17 2.34 -8.65 -1.41
CA GLY A 17 1.35 -7.68 -1.88
C GLY A 17 1.98 -6.39 -2.42
N THR A 18 1.14 -5.52 -2.98
CA THR A 18 1.59 -4.30 -3.69
C THR A 18 2.50 -3.43 -2.84
N VAL A 19 2.07 -3.05 -1.63
CA VAL A 19 2.87 -2.22 -0.71
C VAL A 19 4.00 -3.02 -0.08
N GLY A 20 3.73 -4.25 0.39
CA GLY A 20 4.73 -5.08 1.07
C GLY A 20 6.00 -5.30 0.22
N ARG A 21 5.86 -5.50 -1.10
CA ARG A 21 7.00 -5.61 -2.02
C ARG A 21 7.84 -4.34 -2.06
N GLN A 22 7.20 -3.17 -2.01
CA GLN A 22 7.89 -1.88 -2.00
C GLN A 22 8.62 -1.65 -0.68
N VAL A 23 8.03 -2.05 0.46
CA VAL A 23 8.71 -2.03 1.76
C VAL A 23 9.98 -2.89 1.73
N VAL A 24 9.90 -4.11 1.19
CA VAL A 24 11.07 -5.00 1.03
C VAL A 24 12.15 -4.31 0.18
N THR A 25 11.77 -3.79 -1.00
CA THR A 25 12.70 -3.11 -1.92
C THR A 25 13.41 -1.93 -1.26
N GLU A 26 12.67 -1.04 -0.60
CA GLU A 26 13.22 0.16 0.04
C GLU A 26 14.11 -0.19 1.24
N LEU A 27 13.77 -1.22 2.03
CA LEU A 27 14.63 -1.70 3.12
C LEU A 27 15.95 -2.29 2.61
N LEU A 28 15.92 -3.08 1.53
CA LEU A 28 17.13 -3.63 0.90
C LEU A 28 18.01 -2.52 0.32
N ALA A 29 17.42 -1.54 -0.36
CA ALA A 29 18.13 -0.40 -0.92
C ALA A 29 18.86 0.43 0.15
N ARG A 30 18.33 0.43 1.39
CA ARG A 30 18.93 1.07 2.57
C ARG A 30 19.97 0.20 3.30
N GLY A 31 20.22 -1.01 2.82
CA GLY A 31 21.22 -1.92 3.39
C GLY A 31 20.75 -2.67 4.64
N HIS A 32 19.44 -2.80 4.84
CA HIS A 32 18.87 -3.57 5.95
C HIS A 32 18.58 -5.02 5.53
N ALA A 33 18.63 -5.93 6.51
CA ALA A 33 18.22 -7.30 6.30
C ALA A 33 16.69 -7.41 6.37
N VAL A 34 16.10 -8.13 5.42
CA VAL A 34 14.65 -8.27 5.32
C VAL A 34 14.26 -9.72 5.48
N ARG A 35 13.29 -9.95 6.36
CA ARG A 35 12.57 -11.20 6.48
C ARG A 35 11.15 -11.00 5.95
N ALA A 36 10.80 -11.69 4.88
CA ALA A 36 9.49 -11.60 4.24
C ALA A 36 8.59 -12.74 4.73
N LEU A 37 7.51 -12.39 5.44
CA LEU A 37 6.49 -13.34 5.88
C LEU A 37 5.51 -13.60 4.74
N THR A 38 5.25 -14.87 4.45
CA THR A 38 4.24 -15.30 3.49
C THR A 38 3.60 -16.61 3.93
N ARG A 39 2.36 -16.85 3.49
CA ARG A 39 1.70 -18.15 3.70
C ARG A 39 2.29 -19.25 2.81
N ASP A 40 2.83 -18.89 1.65
CA ASP A 40 3.40 -19.81 0.66
C ASP A 40 4.80 -19.30 0.22
N PRO A 41 5.88 -19.72 0.92
CA PRO A 41 7.25 -19.32 0.60
C PRO A 41 7.69 -19.65 -0.83
N ALA A 42 7.19 -20.75 -1.40
CA ALA A 42 7.57 -21.19 -2.74
C ALA A 42 7.09 -20.23 -3.84
N LYS A 43 6.06 -19.42 -3.57
CA LYS A 43 5.48 -18.46 -4.52
C LYS A 43 5.90 -17.01 -4.27
N ALA A 44 6.78 -16.77 -3.29
CA ALA A 44 7.10 -15.40 -2.88
C ALA A 44 7.82 -14.59 -3.97
N GLY A 45 8.72 -15.24 -4.72
CA GLY A 45 9.41 -14.66 -5.87
C GLY A 45 10.31 -13.46 -5.51
N PHE A 46 10.95 -13.48 -4.34
CA PHE A 46 11.90 -12.44 -3.94
C PHE A 46 13.32 -12.71 -4.47
N PRO A 47 14.13 -11.66 -4.70
CA PRO A 47 15.52 -11.82 -5.10
C PRO A 47 16.36 -12.48 -4.00
N ALA A 48 17.53 -12.98 -4.38
CA ALA A 48 18.51 -13.50 -3.42
C ALA A 48 18.88 -12.42 -2.39
N GLY A 49 18.93 -12.81 -1.12
CA GLY A 49 19.22 -11.90 0.01
C GLY A 49 18.00 -11.55 0.88
N VAL A 50 16.77 -11.87 0.44
CA VAL A 50 15.58 -11.81 1.29
C VAL A 50 15.37 -13.14 2.00
N GLU A 51 15.23 -13.12 3.32
CA GLU A 51 14.88 -14.31 4.11
C GLU A 51 13.36 -14.53 4.03
N VAL A 52 12.90 -15.50 3.23
CA VAL A 52 11.47 -15.80 3.10
C VAL A 52 11.06 -16.84 4.15
N VAL A 53 10.10 -16.50 5.00
CA VAL A 53 9.62 -17.36 6.09
C VAL A 53 8.11 -17.58 6.01
N ARG A 54 7.68 -18.75 6.48
CA ARG A 54 6.26 -19.06 6.59
C ARG A 54 5.67 -18.50 7.88
N GLY A 55 4.47 -17.93 7.80
CA GLY A 55 3.63 -17.63 8.96
C GLY A 55 2.30 -16.99 8.55
N ASP A 56 1.41 -16.83 9.51
CA ASP A 56 0.06 -16.30 9.30
C ASP A 56 -0.32 -15.33 10.42
N LEU A 57 -0.86 -14.16 10.06
CA LEU A 57 -1.31 -13.17 11.04
C LEU A 57 -2.59 -13.64 11.78
N THR A 58 -3.34 -14.58 11.21
CA THR A 58 -4.49 -15.19 11.91
C THR A 58 -4.07 -16.27 12.93
N ASP A 59 -2.80 -16.69 12.91
CA ASP A 59 -2.19 -17.62 13.86
C ASP A 59 -0.90 -16.99 14.44
N PRO A 60 -1.02 -16.12 15.46
CA PRO A 60 0.12 -15.34 15.96
C PRO A 60 1.29 -16.17 16.44
N ASP A 61 1.05 -17.38 16.98
CA ASP A 61 2.14 -18.23 17.48
C ASP A 61 2.99 -18.78 16.32
N SER A 62 2.46 -18.83 15.10
CA SER A 62 3.24 -19.11 13.89
C SER A 62 4.31 -18.05 13.59
N LEU A 63 4.20 -16.85 14.17
CA LEU A 63 5.13 -15.74 13.96
C LEU A 63 6.38 -15.83 14.83
N VAL A 64 6.40 -16.68 15.87
CA VAL A 64 7.51 -16.76 16.82
C VAL A 64 8.87 -16.96 16.14
N PRO A 65 9.06 -17.93 15.21
CA PRO A 65 10.33 -18.09 14.49
C PRO A 65 10.64 -16.88 13.60
N ALA A 66 9.61 -16.25 13.03
CA ALA A 66 9.77 -15.10 12.16
C ALA A 66 10.21 -13.83 12.91
N LEU A 67 9.99 -13.75 14.23
CA LEU A 67 10.37 -12.61 15.05
C LEU A 67 11.81 -12.69 15.58
N GLU A 68 12.49 -13.82 15.46
CA GLU A 68 13.84 -14.00 16.01
C GLU A 68 14.86 -13.02 15.43
N GLY A 69 15.44 -12.19 16.29
CA GLY A 69 16.47 -11.21 15.94
C GLY A 69 15.95 -10.05 15.09
N VAL A 70 14.63 -9.87 14.98
CA VAL A 70 13.99 -8.76 14.28
C VAL A 70 13.88 -7.55 15.20
N THR A 71 14.14 -6.36 14.67
CA THR A 71 14.08 -5.09 15.42
C THR A 71 12.89 -4.20 15.03
N GLY A 72 12.26 -4.48 13.89
CA GLY A 72 11.08 -3.76 13.41
C GLY A 72 10.14 -4.66 12.60
N VAL A 73 8.84 -4.35 12.62
CA VAL A 73 7.81 -5.14 11.92
C VAL A 73 6.90 -4.22 11.09
N HIS A 74 6.67 -4.59 9.83
CA HIS A 74 5.61 -4.01 9.00
C HIS A 74 4.36 -4.90 9.01
N LEU A 75 3.24 -4.34 9.45
CA LEU A 75 1.96 -5.01 9.60
C LEU A 75 0.95 -4.56 8.55
N ILE A 76 0.16 -5.51 8.07
CA ILE A 76 -1.12 -5.28 7.36
C ILE A 76 -2.28 -5.64 8.28
N THR A 77 -3.46 -5.07 8.05
CA THR A 77 -4.61 -5.13 8.98
C THR A 77 -5.60 -6.25 8.72
N PHE A 78 -5.39 -7.03 7.68
CA PHE A 78 -6.29 -8.09 7.23
C PHE A 78 -5.58 -9.44 7.09
N GLY A 79 -6.36 -10.51 7.22
CA GLY A 79 -5.91 -11.89 7.02
C GLY A 79 -7.06 -12.85 6.76
N GLY A 80 -6.75 -14.14 6.61
CA GLY A 80 -7.78 -15.18 6.42
C GLY A 80 -8.55 -15.09 5.09
N ALA A 81 -9.78 -15.59 5.08
CA ALA A 81 -10.68 -15.52 3.93
C ALA A 81 -11.30 -14.11 3.82
N TYR A 82 -11.44 -13.60 2.59
CA TYR A 82 -12.11 -12.32 2.29
C TYR A 82 -11.58 -11.09 3.05
N PHE A 83 -10.29 -11.04 3.37
CA PHE A 83 -9.67 -9.88 4.02
C PHE A 83 -10.32 -9.51 5.37
N ALA A 84 -10.76 -10.53 6.13
CA ALA A 84 -11.37 -10.31 7.44
C ALA A 84 -10.45 -9.50 8.37
N PRO A 85 -11.01 -8.60 9.21
CA PRO A 85 -10.25 -7.85 10.19
C PRO A 85 -9.46 -8.77 11.13
N LEU A 86 -8.22 -8.38 11.45
CA LEU A 86 -7.36 -9.13 12.37
C LEU A 86 -7.64 -8.77 13.83
N GLU A 87 -8.32 -9.66 14.53
CA GLU A 87 -8.53 -9.60 16.00
C GLU A 87 -7.27 -10.00 16.81
N THR A 88 -6.25 -10.53 16.14
CA THR A 88 -5.05 -11.11 16.75
C THR A 88 -3.98 -10.08 17.14
N GLY A 89 -4.24 -8.79 16.92
CA GLY A 89 -3.29 -7.70 17.12
C GLY A 89 -2.59 -7.67 18.48
N PRO A 90 -3.32 -7.75 19.62
CA PRO A 90 -2.69 -7.74 20.93
C PRO A 90 -1.63 -8.84 21.11
N ARG A 91 -1.91 -10.06 20.63
CA ARG A 91 -0.98 -11.19 20.74
C ARG A 91 0.22 -11.02 19.82
N ILE A 92 0.03 -10.51 18.61
CA ILE A 92 1.13 -10.22 17.67
C ILE A 92 2.11 -9.22 18.31
N LEU A 93 1.59 -8.15 18.91
CA LEU A 93 2.40 -7.09 19.52
C LEU A 93 3.10 -7.57 20.81
N GLU A 94 2.44 -8.41 21.60
CA GLU A 94 3.06 -9.08 22.74
C GLU A 94 4.28 -9.91 22.32
N LEU A 95 4.11 -10.78 21.32
CA LEU A 95 5.18 -11.62 20.78
C LEU A 95 6.31 -10.78 20.17
N ALA A 96 5.97 -9.75 19.40
CA ALA A 96 6.96 -8.84 18.81
C ALA A 96 7.81 -8.17 19.90
N ARG A 97 7.17 -7.62 20.94
CA ARG A 97 7.87 -7.00 22.07
C ARG A 97 8.74 -8.00 22.82
N ALA A 98 8.25 -9.21 23.07
CA ALA A 98 9.02 -10.27 23.72
C ALA A 98 10.26 -10.68 22.91
N ALA A 99 10.18 -10.60 21.58
CA ALA A 99 11.31 -10.87 20.67
C ALA A 99 12.29 -9.69 20.51
N GLY A 100 12.03 -8.55 21.16
CA GLY A 100 12.89 -7.37 21.11
C GLY A 100 12.61 -6.41 19.94
N VAL A 101 11.46 -6.54 19.28
CA VAL A 101 10.98 -5.54 18.30
C VAL A 101 10.79 -4.20 19.02
N ARG A 102 11.28 -3.13 18.40
CA ARG A 102 11.15 -1.76 18.92
C ARG A 102 10.25 -0.89 18.05
N ARG A 103 10.23 -1.11 16.74
CA ARG A 103 9.48 -0.28 15.79
C ARG A 103 8.41 -1.09 15.06
N VAL A 104 7.23 -0.51 14.89
CA VAL A 104 6.13 -1.13 14.17
C VAL A 104 5.55 -0.14 13.18
N THR A 105 5.37 -0.55 11.94
CA THR A 105 4.50 0.18 11.01
C THR A 105 3.24 -0.63 10.78
N VAL A 106 2.10 0.03 10.62
CA VAL A 106 0.86 -0.63 10.20
C VAL A 106 0.28 0.12 9.01
N LEU A 107 -0.05 -0.61 7.95
CA LEU A 107 -0.70 -0.06 6.77
C LEU A 107 -2.20 0.05 7.03
N HIS A 108 -2.71 1.29 7.02
CA HIS A 108 -4.12 1.57 7.21
C HIS A 108 -4.96 1.11 6.01
N GLY A 109 -6.12 0.52 6.31
CA GLY A 109 -7.01 -0.10 5.32
C GLY A 109 -8.23 0.71 4.92
N GLY A 110 -8.37 1.96 5.38
CA GLY A 110 -9.51 2.85 5.10
C GLY A 110 -10.47 3.01 6.28
N GLU A 111 -10.60 1.98 7.12
CA GLU A 111 -11.34 2.03 8.38
C GLU A 111 -10.46 1.61 9.55
N ALA A 112 -10.81 2.08 10.76
CA ALA A 112 -10.10 1.70 11.96
C ALA A 112 -10.30 0.21 12.26
N THR A 113 -9.21 -0.56 12.27
CA THR A 113 -9.25 -2.01 12.53
C THR A 113 -8.86 -2.35 13.97
N PRO A 114 -9.28 -3.52 14.51
CA PRO A 114 -8.83 -3.99 15.82
C PRO A 114 -7.31 -4.06 15.95
N LEU A 115 -6.61 -4.47 14.89
CA LEU A 115 -5.14 -4.46 14.85
C LEU A 115 -4.57 -3.04 15.04
N GLU A 116 -5.10 -2.05 14.32
CA GLU A 116 -4.62 -0.68 14.45
C GLU A 116 -4.90 -0.09 15.83
N GLN A 117 -6.05 -0.40 16.44
CA GLN A 117 -6.36 0.01 17.81
C GLN A 117 -5.35 -0.60 18.79
N ALA A 118 -5.00 -1.87 18.62
CA ALA A 118 -3.97 -2.54 19.41
C ALA A 118 -2.58 -1.89 19.20
N VAL A 119 -2.23 -1.53 17.97
CA VAL A 119 -0.98 -0.83 17.65
C VAL A 119 -0.93 0.54 18.35
N ARG A 120 -1.99 1.35 18.24
CA ARG A 120 -2.07 2.67 18.89
C ARG A 120 -1.97 2.59 20.42
N ALA A 121 -2.54 1.53 21.00
CA ALA A 121 -2.50 1.27 22.43
C ALA A 121 -1.20 0.62 22.93
N ALA A 122 -0.28 0.23 22.03
CA ALA A 122 0.91 -0.51 22.41
C ALA A 122 1.99 0.37 23.05
N ASP A 123 2.16 0.21 24.35
CA ASP A 123 3.25 0.85 25.08
C ASP A 123 4.60 0.17 24.84
N GLY A 124 5.66 0.98 24.84
CA GLY A 124 7.04 0.51 24.67
C GLY A 124 7.42 0.13 23.23
N LEU A 125 6.54 0.39 22.26
CA LEU A 125 6.83 0.29 20.83
C LEU A 125 6.74 1.66 20.17
N ASP A 126 7.69 1.97 19.31
CA ASP A 126 7.64 3.11 18.41
C ASP A 126 6.81 2.72 17.18
N TRP A 127 5.49 2.93 17.28
CA TRP A 127 4.57 2.60 16.20
C TRP A 127 4.37 3.77 15.23
N THR A 128 4.08 3.47 13.97
CA THR A 128 3.69 4.44 12.94
C THR A 128 2.53 3.89 12.13
N VAL A 129 1.45 4.65 12.00
CA VAL A 129 0.33 4.30 11.11
C VAL A 129 0.56 4.96 9.76
N LEU A 130 0.60 4.16 8.70
CA LEU A 130 0.74 4.63 7.32
C LEU A 130 -0.66 4.70 6.72
N MET A 131 -1.11 5.89 6.36
CA MET A 131 -2.46 6.17 5.85
C MET A 131 -2.40 6.66 4.40
N PRO A 132 -2.05 5.78 3.44
CA PRO A 132 -2.19 6.12 2.05
C PRO A 132 -3.67 6.23 1.67
N VAL A 133 -4.02 7.17 0.80
CA VAL A 133 -5.44 7.44 0.49
C VAL A 133 -5.94 6.66 -0.73
N GLU A 134 -5.33 6.85 -1.91
CA GLU A 134 -5.62 6.08 -3.14
C GLU A 134 -4.29 5.70 -3.81
N PHE A 135 -4.14 4.48 -4.31
CA PHE A 135 -2.87 4.00 -4.87
C PHE A 135 -2.85 4.19 -6.38
N MET A 136 -1.75 4.69 -6.94
CA MET A 136 -1.60 4.82 -8.40
C MET A 136 -1.83 3.50 -9.14
N GLY A 137 -1.44 2.37 -8.55
CA GLY A 137 -1.61 1.01 -9.04
C GLY A 137 -3.04 0.53 -9.17
N ASN A 138 -4.02 1.23 -8.60
CA ASN A 138 -5.43 0.97 -8.91
C ASN A 138 -5.71 1.19 -10.41
N ALA A 139 -4.95 2.06 -11.09
CA ALA A 139 -5.07 2.27 -12.53
C ALA A 139 -4.67 1.03 -13.37
N LEU A 140 -4.05 0.01 -12.78
CA LEU A 140 -3.80 -1.28 -13.46
C LEU A 140 -5.10 -2.04 -13.73
N GLU A 141 -6.19 -1.75 -13.01
CA GLU A 141 -7.51 -2.33 -13.28
C GLU A 141 -8.03 -1.97 -14.67
N TRP A 142 -7.59 -0.84 -15.22
CA TRP A 142 -7.94 -0.41 -16.58
C TRP A 142 -7.17 -1.13 -17.68
N ALA A 143 -6.13 -1.90 -17.35
CA ALA A 143 -5.22 -2.48 -18.35
C ALA A 143 -5.96 -3.34 -19.38
N ASP A 144 -6.88 -4.20 -18.95
CA ASP A 144 -7.62 -5.08 -19.85
C ASP A 144 -8.48 -4.30 -20.85
N GLY A 145 -9.27 -3.31 -20.38
CA GLY A 145 -10.07 -2.45 -21.27
C GLY A 145 -9.21 -1.63 -22.23
N ILE A 146 -8.08 -1.11 -21.76
CA ILE A 146 -7.13 -0.34 -22.57
C ILE A 146 -6.46 -1.20 -23.64
N VAL A 147 -6.15 -2.46 -23.34
CA VAL A 147 -5.50 -3.39 -24.27
C VAL A 147 -6.49 -3.95 -25.28
N THR A 148 -7.67 -4.36 -24.83
CA THR A 148 -8.67 -5.07 -25.67
C THR A 148 -9.51 -4.13 -26.52
N ALA A 149 -9.92 -2.99 -25.97
CA ALA A 149 -10.84 -2.05 -26.60
C ALA A 149 -10.26 -0.65 -26.80
N GLY A 150 -9.15 -0.32 -26.12
CA GLY A 150 -8.57 1.02 -26.19
C GLY A 150 -9.40 2.07 -25.45
N GLU A 151 -10.19 1.64 -24.45
CA GLU A 151 -11.06 2.52 -23.68
C GLU A 151 -10.96 2.30 -22.17
N VAL A 152 -11.32 3.33 -21.43
CA VAL A 152 -11.58 3.32 -19.99
C VAL A 152 -13.01 3.78 -19.78
N ARG A 153 -13.78 3.02 -18.99
CA ARG A 153 -15.18 3.28 -18.69
C ARG A 153 -15.36 3.49 -17.20
N GLU A 154 -15.61 4.72 -16.79
CA GLU A 154 -15.66 5.12 -15.38
C GLU A 154 -16.79 6.13 -15.13
N PRO A 155 -17.51 6.05 -14.00
CA PRO A 155 -18.32 7.16 -13.53
C PRO A 155 -17.45 8.26 -12.92
N PHE A 156 -18.06 9.43 -12.67
CA PHE A 156 -17.45 10.53 -11.91
C PHE A 156 -16.08 10.97 -12.47
N VAL A 157 -15.95 11.12 -13.80
CA VAL A 157 -14.62 11.30 -14.44
C VAL A 157 -13.90 12.57 -14.02
N SER A 158 -14.63 13.57 -13.51
CA SER A 158 -14.09 14.80 -12.94
C SER A 158 -13.70 14.70 -11.47
N ARG A 159 -13.85 13.54 -10.80
CA ARG A 159 -13.48 13.36 -9.39
C ARG A 159 -11.98 13.59 -9.22
N LEU A 160 -11.59 14.37 -8.21
CA LEU A 160 -10.20 14.71 -7.94
C LEU A 160 -9.60 13.72 -6.92
N SER A 161 -8.36 13.30 -7.15
CA SER A 161 -7.62 12.45 -6.22
C SER A 161 -6.12 12.70 -6.25
N ALA A 162 -5.50 12.70 -5.07
CA ALA A 162 -4.05 12.79 -4.87
C ALA A 162 -3.44 11.39 -4.68
N MET A 163 -3.45 10.59 -5.74
CA MET A 163 -3.02 9.18 -5.72
C MET A 163 -1.53 9.05 -5.38
N VAL A 164 -1.19 8.17 -4.45
CA VAL A 164 0.20 7.92 -4.03
C VAL A 164 0.82 6.75 -4.78
N HIS A 165 2.09 6.89 -5.15
CA HIS A 165 2.88 5.80 -5.69
C HIS A 165 3.25 4.81 -4.58
N GLU A 166 3.08 3.51 -4.81
CA GLU A 166 3.30 2.48 -3.78
C GLU A 166 4.76 2.39 -3.31
N GLY A 167 5.70 2.75 -4.18
CA GLY A 167 7.12 2.90 -3.84
C GLY A 167 7.34 3.96 -2.75
N ASP A 168 6.52 5.02 -2.72
CA ASP A 168 6.61 6.04 -1.67
C ASP A 168 5.96 5.60 -0.36
N ILE A 169 4.89 4.81 -0.41
CA ILE A 169 4.36 4.14 0.80
C ILE A 169 5.46 3.24 1.39
N GLY A 170 6.11 2.43 0.54
CA GLY A 170 7.22 1.56 0.93
C GLY A 170 8.40 2.34 1.52
N ALA A 171 8.73 3.51 0.96
CA ALA A 171 9.83 4.33 1.44
C ALA A 171 9.54 4.99 2.78
N VAL A 172 8.34 5.54 2.97
CA VAL A 172 7.89 6.10 4.26
C VAL A 172 7.91 5.00 5.33
N ALA A 173 7.43 3.79 5.01
CA ALA A 173 7.50 2.64 5.91
C ALA A 173 8.96 2.28 6.27
N ALA A 174 9.84 2.22 5.28
CA ALA A 174 11.24 1.86 5.48
C ALA A 174 11.95 2.89 6.37
N VAL A 175 11.73 4.20 6.16
CA VAL A 175 12.23 5.26 7.06
C VAL A 175 11.70 5.04 8.48
N ALA A 176 10.38 4.91 8.65
CA ALA A 176 9.77 4.78 9.97
C ALA A 176 10.26 3.54 10.75
N LEU A 177 10.60 2.46 10.05
CA LEU A 177 11.16 1.24 10.64
C LEU A 177 12.63 1.35 11.03
N THR A 178 13.38 2.28 10.43
CA THR A 178 14.85 2.29 10.48
C THR A 178 15.43 3.52 11.17
N GLU A 179 14.68 4.62 11.17
CA GLU A 179 15.09 5.93 11.68
C GLU A 179 14.36 6.31 12.97
N GLU A 180 14.90 7.27 13.71
CA GLU A 180 14.31 7.79 14.95
C GLU A 180 13.32 8.92 14.65
N GLY A 181 12.37 9.19 15.56
CA GLY A 181 11.43 10.32 15.44
C GLY A 181 10.10 10.01 14.73
N HIS A 182 9.89 8.75 14.33
CA HIS A 182 8.65 8.30 13.68
C HIS A 182 7.68 7.56 14.62
N GLY A 183 8.06 7.38 15.89
CA GLY A 183 7.23 6.73 16.91
C GLY A 183 6.00 7.56 17.28
N ARG A 184 4.87 6.87 17.44
CA ARG A 184 3.53 7.42 17.73
C ARG A 184 3.08 8.47 16.71
N GLN A 185 3.35 8.21 15.43
CA GLN A 185 2.97 9.08 14.32
C GLN A 185 1.91 8.43 13.43
N GLU A 186 1.06 9.27 12.84
CA GLU A 186 0.13 8.87 11.79
C GLU A 186 0.40 9.71 10.55
N TYR A 187 0.71 9.04 9.45
CA TYR A 187 1.16 9.67 8.22
C TYR A 187 0.09 9.51 7.14
N VAL A 188 -0.63 10.59 6.83
CA VAL A 188 -1.42 10.68 5.59
C VAL A 188 -0.44 10.74 4.43
N ILE A 189 -0.54 9.81 3.48
CA ILE A 189 0.40 9.70 2.35
C ILE A 189 -0.36 9.87 1.04
N THR A 190 0.00 10.89 0.28
CA THR A 190 -0.60 11.20 -1.03
C THR A 190 0.48 11.33 -2.09
N GLY A 191 0.07 11.35 -3.35
CA GLY A 191 0.92 11.84 -4.42
C GLY A 191 1.11 13.35 -4.38
N PRO A 192 1.99 13.88 -5.25
CA PRO A 192 2.29 15.31 -5.34
C PRO A 192 1.25 16.11 -6.16
N GLU A 193 0.33 15.43 -6.84
CA GLU A 193 -0.57 16.02 -7.83
C GLU A 193 -2.03 15.72 -7.49
N LEU A 194 -2.93 16.65 -7.82
CA LEU A 194 -4.36 16.46 -7.72
C LEU A 194 -4.93 16.25 -9.13
N LEU A 195 -5.41 15.04 -9.42
CA LEU A 195 -5.74 14.61 -10.78
C LEU A 195 -7.19 14.13 -10.90
N THR A 196 -7.82 14.45 -12.02
CA THR A 196 -9.09 13.85 -12.45
C THR A 196 -8.88 12.46 -13.04
N VAL A 197 -9.94 11.69 -13.28
CA VAL A 197 -9.85 10.45 -14.07
C VAL A 197 -9.37 10.76 -15.49
N GLY A 198 -9.86 11.87 -16.07
CA GLY A 198 -9.41 12.37 -17.37
C GLY A 198 -7.89 12.60 -17.45
N ASP A 199 -7.32 13.27 -16.45
CA ASP A 199 -5.87 13.53 -16.39
C ASP A 199 -5.06 12.24 -16.31
N LYS A 200 -5.54 11.26 -15.51
CA LYS A 200 -4.90 9.95 -15.36
C LYS A 200 -4.91 9.18 -16.70
N VAL A 201 -6.06 9.09 -17.35
CA VAL A 201 -6.20 8.41 -18.65
C VAL A 201 -5.35 9.07 -19.72
N ALA A 202 -5.33 10.39 -19.79
CA ALA A 202 -4.47 11.14 -20.72
C ALA A 202 -2.98 10.86 -20.47
N THR A 203 -2.57 10.78 -19.19
CA THR A 203 -1.19 10.48 -18.81
C THR A 203 -0.78 9.07 -19.21
N ILE A 204 -1.65 8.07 -19.01
CA ILE A 204 -1.41 6.68 -19.45
C ILE A 204 -1.36 6.62 -20.98
N ALA A 205 -2.27 7.31 -21.69
CA ALA A 205 -2.28 7.37 -23.15
C ALA A 205 -0.95 7.91 -23.70
N ALA A 206 -0.42 8.98 -23.08
CA ALA A 206 0.89 9.53 -23.42
C ALA A 206 2.03 8.53 -23.16
N ALA A 207 2.04 7.85 -22.01
CA ALA A 207 3.08 6.89 -21.64
C ALA A 207 3.07 5.63 -22.53
N ARG A 208 1.89 5.09 -22.87
CA ARG A 208 1.76 3.94 -23.77
C ARG A 208 2.05 4.30 -25.23
N GLY A 209 1.90 5.57 -25.61
CA GLY A 209 2.11 6.09 -26.96
C GLY A 209 0.91 5.90 -27.89
N ARG A 210 -0.30 5.77 -27.34
CA ARG A 210 -1.54 5.55 -28.10
C ARG A 210 -2.74 6.08 -27.32
N ASP A 211 -3.68 6.71 -28.02
CA ASP A 211 -4.90 7.26 -27.44
C ASP A 211 -5.74 6.20 -26.70
N ILE A 212 -6.46 6.67 -25.69
CA ILE A 212 -7.43 5.90 -24.90
C ILE A 212 -8.72 6.70 -24.89
N ALA A 213 -9.83 6.07 -25.29
CA ALA A 213 -11.14 6.69 -25.17
C ALA A 213 -11.60 6.65 -23.70
N LEU A 214 -11.94 7.79 -23.11
CA LEU A 214 -12.59 7.85 -21.81
C LEU A 214 -14.11 7.95 -22.02
N VAL A 215 -14.83 6.92 -21.59
CA VAL A 215 -16.29 6.86 -21.64
C VAL A 215 -16.83 7.10 -20.24
N GLU A 216 -17.45 8.27 -20.03
CA GLU A 216 -18.12 8.57 -18.77
C GLU A 216 -19.41 7.75 -18.66
N LEU A 217 -19.53 6.98 -17.58
CA LEU A 217 -20.73 6.22 -17.25
C LEU A 217 -21.65 7.04 -16.35
N THR A 218 -22.95 6.88 -16.54
CA THR A 218 -23.92 7.26 -15.51
C THR A 218 -23.78 6.37 -14.27
N GLU A 219 -24.27 6.81 -13.11
CA GLU A 219 -24.25 6.00 -11.89
C GLU A 219 -24.96 4.65 -12.09
N GLU A 220 -26.09 4.64 -12.80
CA GLU A 220 -26.84 3.41 -13.11
C GLU A 220 -26.01 2.43 -13.96
N GLU A 221 -25.31 2.93 -14.98
CA GLU A 221 -24.43 2.11 -15.82
C GLU A 221 -23.23 1.58 -15.03
N ALA A 222 -22.63 2.39 -14.17
CA ALA A 222 -21.52 1.96 -13.31
C ALA A 222 -21.95 0.87 -12.31
N VAL A 223 -23.11 1.02 -11.67
CA VAL A 223 -23.69 -0.01 -10.80
C VAL A 223 -23.94 -1.30 -11.57
N ALA A 224 -24.50 -1.23 -12.77
CA ALA A 224 -24.70 -2.40 -13.61
C ALA A 224 -23.37 -3.08 -13.99
N GLN A 225 -22.33 -2.29 -14.32
CA GLN A 225 -20.99 -2.77 -14.62
C GLN A 225 -20.35 -3.48 -13.42
N TRP A 226 -20.34 -2.86 -12.23
CA TRP A 226 -19.76 -3.46 -11.02
C TRP A 226 -20.51 -4.72 -10.58
N ARG A 227 -21.84 -4.73 -10.69
CA ARG A 227 -22.64 -5.93 -10.42
C ARG A 227 -22.31 -7.06 -11.40
N ALA A 228 -22.15 -6.75 -12.69
CA ALA A 228 -21.75 -7.73 -13.69
C ALA A 228 -20.33 -8.28 -13.46
N ALA A 229 -19.43 -7.47 -12.90
CA ALA A 229 -18.10 -7.88 -12.46
C ALA A 229 -18.11 -8.67 -11.13
N GLY A 230 -19.28 -8.86 -10.51
CA GLY A 230 -19.46 -9.69 -9.32
C GLY A 230 -19.19 -8.99 -7.99
N HIS A 231 -19.12 -7.66 -7.97
CA HIS A 231 -19.00 -6.92 -6.71
C HIS A 231 -20.28 -7.09 -5.86
N PRO A 232 -20.15 -7.39 -4.55
CA PRO A 232 -21.25 -7.35 -3.60
C PRO A 232 -21.91 -5.97 -3.50
N GLU A 233 -23.20 -5.92 -3.12
CA GLU A 233 -23.96 -4.65 -3.06
C GLU A 233 -23.41 -3.66 -2.03
N ASP A 234 -22.85 -4.14 -0.92
CA ASP A 234 -22.17 -3.31 0.08
C ASP A 234 -20.89 -2.67 -0.48
N VAL A 235 -20.13 -3.41 -1.29
CA VAL A 235 -18.95 -2.87 -2.00
C VAL A 235 -19.38 -1.85 -3.06
N ILE A 236 -20.45 -2.12 -3.81
CA ILE A 236 -20.99 -1.16 -4.79
C ILE A 236 -21.44 0.14 -4.11
N GLY A 237 -22.15 0.04 -2.98
CA GLY A 237 -22.55 1.21 -2.19
C GLY A 237 -21.35 2.04 -1.74
N PHE A 238 -20.28 1.38 -1.25
CA PHE A 238 -19.03 2.04 -0.90
C PHE A 238 -18.36 2.74 -2.09
N LEU A 239 -18.31 2.09 -3.26
CA LEU A 239 -17.70 2.69 -4.47
C LEU A 239 -18.45 3.94 -4.92
N LEU A 240 -19.79 3.94 -4.89
CA LEU A 240 -20.60 5.12 -5.18
C LEU A 240 -20.29 6.27 -4.22
N GLU A 241 -20.20 5.99 -2.93
CA GLU A 241 -19.88 7.01 -1.93
C GLU A 241 -18.46 7.55 -2.10
N ALA A 242 -17.46 6.67 -2.20
CA ALA A 242 -16.06 7.04 -2.28
C ALA A 242 -15.71 7.79 -3.58
N TYR A 243 -16.31 7.39 -4.71
CA TYR A 243 -16.03 8.03 -6.00
C TYR A 243 -16.92 9.24 -6.27
N GLY A 244 -18.19 9.21 -5.86
CA GLY A 244 -19.12 10.32 -6.02
C GLY A 244 -18.86 11.48 -5.04
N ASN A 245 -18.27 11.19 -3.88
CA ASN A 245 -17.98 12.17 -2.83
C ASN A 245 -16.58 11.95 -2.23
N THR A 246 -15.54 12.07 -3.06
CA THR A 246 -14.16 11.84 -2.60
C THR A 246 -13.83 12.76 -1.41
N PRO A 247 -13.45 12.17 -0.24
CA PRO A 247 -13.26 12.93 0.98
C PRO A 247 -12.10 13.92 0.84
N GLU A 248 -12.12 14.99 1.64
CA GLU A 248 -11.11 16.06 1.58
C GLU A 248 -9.67 15.53 1.67
N VAL A 249 -9.43 14.53 2.52
CA VAL A 249 -8.13 13.87 2.67
C VAL A 249 -7.64 13.23 1.37
N GLY A 250 -8.55 12.72 0.52
CA GLY A 250 -8.21 12.13 -0.79
C GLY A 250 -7.96 13.15 -1.89
N ARG A 251 -8.39 14.41 -1.69
CA ARG A 251 -8.18 15.51 -2.63
C ARG A 251 -7.25 16.60 -2.09
N THR A 252 -6.48 16.31 -1.05
CA THR A 252 -5.50 17.22 -0.45
C THR A 252 -4.11 16.65 -0.63
N VAL A 253 -3.22 17.40 -1.29
CA VAL A 253 -1.81 17.00 -1.43
C VAL A 253 -1.08 17.22 -0.11
N ALA A 254 -0.49 16.17 0.44
CA ALA A 254 0.38 16.19 1.61
C ALA A 254 1.86 16.12 1.23
N ASP A 255 2.72 16.76 2.02
CA ASP A 255 4.17 16.77 1.85
C ASP A 255 4.89 15.67 2.66
N THR A 256 4.12 14.70 3.16
CA THR A 256 4.59 13.62 4.05
C THR A 256 5.75 12.83 3.45
N VAL A 257 5.69 12.48 2.16
CA VAL A 257 6.75 11.73 1.50
C VAL A 257 8.06 12.52 1.55
N GLU A 258 8.03 13.80 1.20
CA GLU A 258 9.22 14.65 1.20
C GLU A 258 9.77 14.84 2.61
N LYS A 259 8.90 15.16 3.58
CA LYS A 259 9.29 15.35 4.98
C LYS A 259 9.92 14.11 5.61
N VAL A 260 9.39 12.93 5.30
CA VAL A 260 9.86 11.67 5.91
C VAL A 260 11.06 11.11 5.16
N THR A 261 11.03 11.11 3.82
CA THR A 261 12.05 10.41 3.03
C THR A 261 13.17 11.31 2.52
N GLY A 262 13.02 12.63 2.59
CA GLY A 262 13.97 13.61 2.06
C GLY A 262 14.00 13.70 0.53
N ARG A 263 13.07 13.03 -0.16
CA ARG A 263 12.90 13.06 -1.62
C ARG A 263 11.45 13.41 -1.98
N PRO A 264 11.21 14.13 -3.09
CA PRO A 264 9.85 14.44 -3.51
C PRO A 264 9.05 13.16 -3.80
N ALA A 265 7.73 13.22 -3.59
CA ALA A 265 6.82 12.15 -4.00
C ALA A 265 6.88 11.95 -5.52
N ARG A 266 6.75 10.71 -5.97
CA ARG A 266 6.71 10.38 -7.39
C ARG A 266 5.39 10.83 -8.02
N THR A 267 5.46 11.34 -9.24
CA THR A 267 4.30 11.81 -9.99
C THR A 267 3.54 10.66 -10.65
N PHE A 268 2.29 10.91 -11.03
CA PHE A 268 1.52 9.90 -11.77
C PHE A 268 2.13 9.62 -13.15
N GLY A 269 2.77 10.64 -13.76
CA GLY A 269 3.52 10.46 -15.01
C GLY A 269 4.72 9.52 -14.89
N GLN A 270 5.45 9.56 -13.78
CA GLN A 270 6.53 8.60 -13.51
C GLN A 270 5.97 7.18 -13.38
N TRP A 271 4.92 7.02 -12.58
CA TRP A 271 4.23 5.73 -12.42
C TRP A 271 3.72 5.18 -13.76
N ALA A 272 3.04 6.01 -14.56
CA ALA A 272 2.52 5.60 -15.86
C ALA A 272 3.63 5.17 -16.83
N ALA A 273 4.80 5.81 -16.79
CA ALA A 273 5.96 5.43 -17.59
C ALA A 273 6.56 4.09 -17.14
N GLU A 274 6.66 3.85 -15.82
CA GLU A 274 7.13 2.58 -15.25
C GLU A 274 6.23 1.40 -15.64
N HIS A 275 4.92 1.66 -15.78
CA HIS A 275 3.90 0.66 -16.10
C HIS A 275 3.41 0.68 -17.55
N ALA A 276 4.05 1.44 -18.44
CA ALA A 276 3.56 1.69 -19.80
C ALA A 276 3.32 0.39 -20.61
N ASP A 277 4.18 -0.62 -20.43
CA ASP A 277 4.08 -1.90 -21.14
C ASP A 277 2.85 -2.70 -20.75
N THR A 278 2.34 -2.56 -19.51
CA THR A 278 1.11 -3.22 -19.07
C THR A 278 -0.12 -2.74 -19.86
N PHE A 279 -0.05 -1.53 -20.42
CA PHE A 279 -1.12 -0.93 -21.21
C PHE A 279 -0.93 -1.11 -22.72
N ARG A 280 0.10 -1.82 -23.18
CA ARG A 280 0.33 -2.09 -24.60
C ARG A 280 -0.27 -3.46 -24.96
N ALA A 281 -0.90 -3.55 -26.13
CA ALA A 281 -1.21 -4.86 -26.69
C ALA A 281 0.12 -5.56 -27.01
N GLY A 282 0.22 -6.84 -26.64
CA GLY A 282 1.38 -7.68 -26.98
C GLY A 282 1.49 -7.99 -28.47
#